data_AF-A0A380CGJ5-F1
#
_entry.id   AF-A0A380CGJ5-F1
#
_cell.length_a   1.000
_cell.length_b   1.000
_cell.length_c   1.000
_cell.angle_alpha   90.00
_cell.angle_beta   90.00
_cell.angle_gamma   90.00
#
_symmetry.space_group_name_H-M   'P 1'
#
loop_
_entity.id
_entity.type
_entity.pdbx_description
1 polymer ?
#
loop_
_entity_poly.entity_id
_entity_poly.type
_entity_poly.pdbx_seq_one_letter_code
_entity_poly.pdbx_strand_id
1 'polypeptide(L)'
;MQISIIAVGSELLLGQIANTNGQYLSKLFNDIGHSVVEHTVVGDNVERLTRVVKHALDNYDAVVLTGGLGPTKDDLTKHTVAQLLNRELVTDQNAMNYIEQFFAQHQQVMTPNNKQQALVIEGSKVLANKVGMAPGMLVDYNDKKVVLLPGPPKEMQPMAKNELLPYFLDGEKSIYSESLRFAGIGESRVETELMDLIDNQSNPTIAPLAGSHEVNIRLTANAHSKAECVALIAPIKQEILNRLGDYYYGSNEITLAEAFMQQITHSFALYDGVTEGLLYSQMSDYNCDQLLQGVLIHAPQFIDSTKSITEQLTVATTIVQKLYNTQIGVAVLRHQNKVYIGILKNQQLHIESFNVATQQVTLKSRTPNQVLIRLLTYIKKL
;
A
#
# COMPACT_ATOMS: atom_id res chain seq x y z
N MET A 1 -9.20 18.70 -2.01
CA MET A 1 -10.45 18.38 -1.28
C MET A 1 -10.11 17.48 -0.11
N GLN A 2 -10.70 17.73 1.04
CA GLN A 2 -10.75 16.80 2.17
C GLN A 2 -12.00 15.91 2.03
N ILE A 3 -11.80 14.60 2.13
CA ILE A 3 -12.84 13.60 1.89
C ILE A 3 -13.02 12.74 3.15
N SER A 4 -14.27 12.56 3.56
CA SER A 4 -14.66 11.56 4.56
C SER A 4 -15.33 10.37 3.90
N ILE A 5 -14.91 9.16 4.28
CA ILE A 5 -15.49 7.91 3.81
C ILE A 5 -16.35 7.30 4.92
N ILE A 6 -17.60 7.00 4.61
CA ILE A 6 -18.54 6.33 5.52
C ILE A 6 -18.88 4.95 4.95
N ALA A 7 -18.40 3.90 5.60
CA ALA A 7 -18.79 2.53 5.27
C ALA A 7 -20.03 2.13 6.09
N VAL A 8 -21.10 1.76 5.39
CA VAL A 8 -22.39 1.39 6.00
C VAL A 8 -22.56 -0.13 5.88
N GLY A 9 -22.73 -0.79 7.02
CA GLY A 9 -22.98 -2.23 7.07
C GLY A 9 -22.71 -2.81 8.45
N SER A 10 -23.69 -3.53 9.00
CA SER A 10 -23.59 -4.15 10.32
C SER A 10 -22.52 -5.26 10.37
N GLU A 11 -22.29 -5.96 9.26
CA GLU A 11 -21.27 -7.00 9.09
C GLU A 11 -19.84 -6.50 9.30
N LEU A 12 -19.58 -5.21 9.02
CA LEU A 12 -18.29 -4.56 9.28
C LEU A 12 -18.07 -4.39 10.79
N LEU A 13 -19.12 -4.01 11.53
CA LEU A 13 -19.07 -3.84 12.98
C LEU A 13 -19.04 -5.19 13.72
N LEU A 14 -19.64 -6.22 13.13
CA LEU A 14 -19.57 -7.60 13.63
C LEU A 14 -18.24 -8.28 13.35
N GLY A 15 -17.33 -7.62 12.60
CA GLY A 15 -16.01 -8.16 12.25
C GLY A 15 -16.06 -9.34 11.28
N GLN A 16 -17.17 -9.53 10.56
CA GLN A 16 -17.30 -10.60 9.57
C GLN A 16 -16.46 -10.33 8.33
N ILE A 17 -16.34 -9.05 7.97
CA ILE A 17 -15.50 -8.56 6.88
C ILE A 17 -14.73 -7.31 7.29
N ALA A 18 -13.56 -7.09 6.70
CA ALA A 18 -12.79 -5.86 6.87
C ALA A 18 -13.30 -4.76 5.93
N ASN A 19 -13.13 -3.49 6.33
CA ASN A 19 -13.45 -2.32 5.49
C ASN A 19 -12.40 -2.11 4.37
N THR A 20 -12.32 -3.05 3.44
CA THR A 20 -11.44 -2.97 2.26
C THR A 20 -11.91 -1.92 1.26
N ASN A 21 -13.20 -1.56 1.28
CA ASN A 21 -13.74 -0.48 0.46
C ASN A 21 -13.15 0.87 0.82
N GLY A 22 -13.08 1.19 2.12
CA GLY A 22 -12.43 2.40 2.61
C GLY A 22 -10.97 2.46 2.19
N GLN A 23 -10.23 1.35 2.29
CA GLN A 23 -8.84 1.26 1.82
C GLN A 23 -8.72 1.54 0.31
N TYR A 24 -9.58 0.94 -0.51
CA TYR A 24 -9.55 1.14 -1.96
C TYR A 24 -9.86 2.59 -2.35
N LEU A 25 -10.94 3.16 -1.80
CA LEU A 25 -11.35 4.54 -2.06
C LEU A 25 -10.30 5.53 -1.56
N SER A 26 -9.69 5.28 -0.40
CA SER A 26 -8.54 6.03 0.08
C SER A 26 -7.42 6.06 -0.94
N LYS A 27 -7.00 4.89 -1.45
CA LYS A 27 -5.96 4.83 -2.48
C LYS A 27 -6.38 5.61 -3.72
N LEU A 28 -7.60 5.38 -4.21
CA LEU A 28 -8.12 6.00 -5.43
C LEU A 28 -8.11 7.53 -5.37
N PHE A 29 -8.58 8.12 -4.27
CA PHE A 29 -8.61 9.58 -4.09
C PHE A 29 -7.23 10.19 -3.82
N ASN A 30 -6.38 9.52 -3.03
CA ASN A 30 -5.01 9.99 -2.81
C ASN A 30 -4.18 9.97 -4.11
N ASP A 31 -4.43 9.00 -4.99
CA ASP A 31 -3.75 8.90 -6.29
C ASP A 31 -4.13 10.06 -7.23
N ILE A 32 -5.27 10.72 -6.99
CA ILE A 32 -5.66 11.98 -7.64
C ILE A 32 -5.60 13.17 -6.66
N GLY A 33 -4.70 13.11 -5.67
CA GLY A 33 -4.28 14.23 -4.81
C GLY A 33 -5.41 14.85 -4.00
N HIS A 34 -6.45 14.09 -3.69
CA HIS A 34 -7.40 14.42 -2.65
C HIS A 34 -7.04 13.71 -1.34
N SER A 35 -7.20 14.41 -0.23
CA SER A 35 -6.87 13.88 1.08
C SER A 35 -8.10 13.19 1.66
N VAL A 36 -8.03 11.87 1.80
CA VAL A 36 -8.98 11.16 2.66
C VAL A 36 -8.52 11.31 4.10
N VAL A 37 -9.31 12.01 4.91
CA VAL A 37 -8.93 12.44 6.26
C VAL A 37 -9.65 11.67 7.36
N GLU A 38 -10.80 11.06 7.05
CA GLU A 38 -11.58 10.29 8.01
C GLU A 38 -12.21 9.07 7.35
N HIS A 39 -12.17 7.93 8.06
CA HIS A 39 -13.01 6.76 7.80
C HIS A 39 -13.94 6.53 9.00
N THR A 40 -15.25 6.45 8.75
CA THR A 40 -16.23 6.04 9.74
C THR A 40 -16.95 4.78 9.28
N VAL A 41 -17.09 3.79 10.18
CA VAL A 41 -17.93 2.61 9.95
C VAL A 41 -19.19 2.74 10.80
N VAL A 42 -20.36 2.56 10.18
CA VAL A 42 -21.67 2.68 10.85
C VAL A 42 -22.57 1.51 10.47
N GLY A 43 -23.29 0.97 11.45
CA GLY A 43 -24.28 -0.09 11.20
C GLY A 43 -25.58 0.47 10.63
N ASP A 44 -26.43 -0.41 10.12
CA ASP A 44 -27.66 -0.07 9.40
C ASP A 44 -28.74 0.51 10.34
N ASN A 45 -28.67 1.82 10.59
CA ASN A 45 -29.61 2.54 11.43
C ASN A 45 -29.69 4.02 11.05
N VAL A 46 -30.91 4.48 10.80
CA VAL A 46 -31.20 5.83 10.28
C VAL A 46 -30.61 6.93 11.17
N GLU A 47 -30.83 6.89 12.47
CA GLU A 47 -30.37 7.93 13.39
C GLU A 47 -28.84 8.03 13.45
N ARG A 48 -28.16 6.87 13.55
CA ARG A 48 -26.70 6.78 13.56
C ARG A 48 -26.11 7.28 12.25
N LEU A 49 -26.66 6.83 11.11
CA LEU A 49 -26.20 7.26 9.79
C LEU A 49 -26.42 8.77 9.58
N THR A 50 -27.59 9.29 9.95
CA THR A 50 -27.92 10.72 9.87
C THR A 50 -26.89 11.57 10.62
N ARG A 51 -26.56 11.18 11.86
CA ARG A 51 -25.57 11.89 12.69
C ARG A 51 -24.18 11.90 12.04
N VAL A 52 -23.73 10.76 11.52
CA VAL A 52 -22.40 10.64 10.90
C VAL A 52 -22.33 11.43 9.58
N VAL A 53 -23.35 11.33 8.72
CA VAL A 53 -23.40 12.07 7.46
C VAL A 53 -23.42 13.57 7.71
N LYS A 54 -24.21 14.04 8.69
CA LYS A 54 -24.25 15.46 9.06
C LYS A 54 -22.87 15.95 9.53
N HIS A 55 -22.23 15.22 10.45
CA HIS A 55 -20.88 15.55 10.89
C HIS A 55 -19.89 15.64 9.72
N ALA A 56 -19.93 14.67 8.79
CA ALA A 56 -19.03 14.68 7.65
C ALA A 56 -19.30 15.87 6.70
N LEU A 57 -20.57 16.23 6.48
CA LEU A 57 -20.95 17.41 5.71
C LEU A 57 -20.48 18.71 6.36
N ASP A 58 -20.54 18.81 7.69
CA ASP A 58 -20.12 20.01 8.40
C ASP A 58 -18.60 20.24 8.30
N ASN A 59 -17.80 19.18 8.19
CA ASN A 59 -16.34 19.26 8.30
C ASN A 59 -15.55 19.07 7.00
N TYR A 60 -16.12 18.46 5.96
CA TYR A 60 -15.35 18.04 4.77
C TYR A 60 -15.94 18.53 3.44
N ASP A 61 -15.12 18.52 2.39
CA ASP A 61 -15.51 18.96 1.03
C ASP A 61 -16.30 17.88 0.29
N ALA A 62 -16.05 16.60 0.61
CA ALA A 62 -16.81 15.48 0.07
C ALA A 62 -17.07 14.39 1.12
N VAL A 63 -18.25 13.79 1.02
CA VAL A 63 -18.70 12.67 1.83
C VAL A 63 -18.99 11.49 0.92
N VAL A 64 -18.23 10.41 1.04
CA VAL A 64 -18.35 9.22 0.20
C VAL A 64 -18.85 8.06 1.02
N LEU A 65 -20.08 7.64 0.75
CA LEU A 65 -20.72 6.50 1.38
C LEU A 65 -20.56 5.24 0.54
N THR A 66 -20.34 4.10 1.17
CA THR A 66 -20.34 2.78 0.52
C THR A 66 -21.15 1.78 1.35
N GLY A 67 -22.13 1.13 0.73
CA GLY A 67 -23.04 0.18 1.38
C GLY A 67 -24.46 0.71 1.59
N GLY A 68 -25.41 -0.22 1.81
CA GLY A 68 -26.82 0.09 2.08
C GLY A 68 -27.62 0.66 0.89
N LEU A 69 -27.27 0.28 -0.36
CA LEU A 69 -27.98 0.70 -1.59
C LEU A 69 -28.89 -0.37 -2.19
N GLY A 70 -28.90 -1.57 -1.63
CA GLY A 70 -29.65 -2.71 -2.13
C GLY A 70 -31.18 -2.58 -1.99
N PRO A 71 -31.90 -3.69 -2.25
CA PRO A 71 -33.36 -3.75 -2.21
C PRO A 71 -33.94 -4.14 -0.84
N THR A 72 -33.10 -4.37 0.17
CA THR A 72 -33.55 -4.89 1.47
C THR A 72 -34.03 -3.76 2.39
N LYS A 73 -34.73 -4.13 3.48
CA LYS A 73 -35.17 -3.14 4.48
C LYS A 73 -34.01 -2.51 5.24
N ASP A 74 -32.87 -3.18 5.28
CA ASP A 74 -31.66 -2.71 5.94
C ASP A 74 -30.87 -1.74 5.04
N ASP A 75 -31.20 -1.66 3.74
CA ASP A 75 -30.62 -0.71 2.78
C ASP A 75 -31.19 0.72 2.94
N LEU A 76 -30.79 1.36 4.03
CA LEU A 76 -31.32 2.65 4.48
C LEU A 76 -30.53 3.86 3.95
N THR A 77 -29.39 3.66 3.28
CA THR A 77 -28.45 4.73 2.95
C THR A 77 -29.08 5.80 2.06
N LYS A 78 -29.69 5.41 0.93
CA LYS A 78 -30.30 6.37 -0.02
C LYS A 78 -31.45 7.16 0.61
N HIS A 79 -32.29 6.50 1.41
CA HIS A 79 -33.43 7.15 2.08
C HIS A 79 -32.96 8.16 3.14
N THR A 80 -31.99 7.75 3.95
CA THR A 80 -31.44 8.60 5.01
C THR A 80 -30.75 9.83 4.43
N VAL A 81 -29.93 9.65 3.39
CA VAL A 81 -29.24 10.77 2.73
C VAL A 81 -30.24 11.67 2.01
N ALA A 82 -31.22 11.13 1.28
CA ALA A 82 -32.26 11.93 0.62
C ALA A 82 -33.00 12.85 1.61
N GLN A 83 -33.42 12.29 2.76
CA GLN A 83 -34.09 13.04 3.83
C GLN A 83 -33.17 14.14 4.40
N LEU A 84 -31.90 13.83 4.66
CA LEU A 84 -30.94 14.81 5.18
C LEU A 84 -30.71 15.97 4.22
N LEU A 85 -30.67 15.69 2.92
CA LEU A 85 -30.48 16.69 1.88
C LEU A 85 -31.78 17.44 1.52
N ASN A 86 -32.91 17.10 2.16
CA ASN A 86 -34.26 17.57 1.82
C ASN A 86 -34.61 17.37 0.33
N ARG A 87 -34.33 16.16 -0.19
CA ARG A 87 -34.63 15.77 -1.58
C ARG A 87 -35.48 14.51 -1.62
N GLU A 88 -36.30 14.38 -2.64
CA GLU A 88 -37.09 13.19 -2.87
C GLU A 88 -36.27 12.08 -3.55
N LEU A 89 -36.76 10.84 -3.47
CA LEU A 89 -36.26 9.73 -4.28
C LEU A 89 -37.14 9.58 -5.52
N VAL A 90 -36.51 9.62 -6.68
CA VAL A 90 -37.17 9.49 -7.98
C VAL A 90 -36.66 8.25 -8.70
N THR A 91 -37.49 7.66 -9.57
CA THR A 91 -37.07 6.51 -10.38
C THR A 91 -36.18 6.99 -11.52
N ASP A 92 -34.96 6.47 -11.60
CA ASP A 92 -34.13 6.60 -12.80
C ASP A 92 -34.57 5.56 -13.84
N GLN A 93 -35.03 6.04 -15.00
CA GLN A 93 -35.58 5.17 -16.03
C GLN A 93 -34.50 4.27 -16.66
N ASN A 94 -33.25 4.74 -16.74
CA ASN A 94 -32.16 3.93 -17.29
C ASN A 94 -31.81 2.75 -16.37
N ALA A 95 -31.71 3.01 -15.06
CA ALA A 95 -31.53 1.97 -14.04
C ALA A 95 -32.73 1.01 -14.01
N MET A 96 -33.97 1.51 -14.11
CA MET A 96 -35.15 0.66 -14.18
C MET A 96 -35.10 -0.26 -15.42
N ASN A 97 -34.80 0.29 -16.59
CA ASN A 97 -34.67 -0.48 -17.82
C ASN A 97 -33.57 -1.55 -17.72
N TYR A 98 -32.43 -1.21 -17.10
CA TYR A 98 -31.34 -2.16 -16.87
C TYR A 98 -31.78 -3.32 -15.96
N ILE A 99 -32.49 -3.02 -14.87
CA ILE A 99 -33.02 -4.04 -13.95
C ILE A 99 -34.04 -4.92 -14.66
N GLU A 100 -35.00 -4.33 -15.39
CA GLU A 100 -36.01 -5.08 -16.15
C GLU A 100 -35.38 -6.00 -17.19
N GLN A 101 -34.37 -5.52 -17.93
CA GLN A 101 -33.61 -6.32 -18.89
C GLN A 101 -32.86 -7.46 -18.22
N PHE A 102 -32.22 -7.21 -17.07
CA PHE A 102 -31.52 -8.24 -16.32
C PHE A 102 -32.47 -9.39 -15.93
N PHE A 103 -33.64 -9.09 -15.35
CA PHE A 103 -34.61 -10.10 -14.97
C PHE A 103 -35.21 -10.83 -16.17
N ALA A 104 -35.48 -10.12 -17.27
CA ALA A 104 -35.97 -10.72 -18.52
C ALA A 104 -34.96 -11.71 -19.12
N GLN A 105 -33.67 -11.35 -19.17
CA GLN A 105 -32.60 -12.20 -19.69
C GLN A 105 -32.38 -13.46 -18.85
N HIS A 106 -32.56 -13.36 -17.54
CA HIS A 106 -32.37 -14.47 -16.60
C HIS A 106 -33.65 -15.30 -16.35
N GLN A 107 -34.74 -15.00 -17.07
CA GLN A 107 -36.05 -15.67 -16.91
C GLN A 107 -36.56 -15.68 -15.47
N GLN A 108 -36.28 -14.60 -14.72
CA GLN A 108 -36.72 -14.44 -13.33
C GLN A 108 -37.81 -13.38 -13.23
N VAL A 109 -38.77 -13.60 -12.34
CA VAL A 109 -39.82 -12.61 -12.05
C VAL A 109 -39.24 -11.54 -11.13
N MET A 110 -39.21 -10.30 -11.61
CA MET A 110 -38.79 -9.14 -10.83
C MET A 110 -39.79 -8.90 -9.68
N THR A 111 -39.28 -8.81 -8.45
CA THR A 111 -40.12 -8.52 -7.28
C THR A 111 -40.23 -7.00 -7.04
N PRO A 112 -41.26 -6.51 -6.31
CA PRO A 112 -41.45 -5.07 -6.10
C PRO A 112 -40.28 -4.37 -5.39
N ASN A 113 -39.51 -5.06 -4.55
CA ASN A 113 -38.37 -4.46 -3.87
C ASN A 113 -37.17 -4.22 -4.81
N ASN A 114 -37.02 -4.99 -5.89
CA ASN A 114 -35.98 -4.77 -6.89
C ASN A 114 -36.17 -3.42 -7.59
N LYS A 115 -37.41 -3.00 -7.79
CA LYS A 115 -37.73 -1.67 -8.33
C LYS A 115 -37.17 -0.54 -7.47
N GLN A 116 -37.03 -0.75 -6.15
CA GLN A 116 -36.44 0.26 -5.26
C GLN A 116 -34.95 0.49 -5.55
N GLN A 117 -34.26 -0.42 -6.24
CA GLN A 117 -32.86 -0.23 -6.63
C GLN A 117 -32.72 0.80 -7.75
N ALA A 118 -33.77 1.09 -8.52
CA ALA A 118 -33.78 2.16 -9.51
C ALA A 118 -34.05 3.56 -8.91
N LEU A 119 -34.33 3.65 -7.60
CA LEU A 119 -34.56 4.92 -6.94
C LEU A 119 -33.23 5.65 -6.73
N VAL A 120 -33.18 6.91 -7.18
CA VAL A 120 -32.05 7.82 -7.03
C VAL A 120 -32.49 9.10 -6.34
N ILE A 121 -31.56 9.80 -5.70
CA ILE A 121 -31.84 11.12 -5.11
C ILE A 121 -32.12 12.11 -6.24
N GLU A 122 -33.19 12.90 -6.13
CA GLU A 122 -33.52 13.92 -7.10
C GLU A 122 -32.34 14.87 -7.37
N GLY A 123 -32.08 15.14 -8.65
CA GLY A 123 -30.96 15.97 -9.08
C GLY A 123 -29.58 15.37 -8.84
N SER A 124 -29.48 14.07 -8.55
CA SER A 124 -28.20 13.36 -8.52
C SER A 124 -27.72 13.01 -9.93
N LYS A 125 -26.40 12.94 -10.08
CA LYS A 125 -25.75 12.30 -11.22
C LYS A 125 -25.70 10.80 -10.95
N VAL A 126 -26.33 10.02 -11.83
CA VAL A 126 -26.41 8.56 -11.70
C VAL A 126 -25.08 7.94 -12.16
N LEU A 127 -24.48 7.12 -11.31
CA LEU A 127 -23.24 6.38 -11.60
C LEU A 127 -23.62 4.96 -11.99
N ALA A 128 -23.46 4.62 -13.27
CA ALA A 128 -23.97 3.36 -13.81
C ALA A 128 -23.26 2.15 -13.17
N ASN A 129 -24.05 1.20 -12.67
CA ASN A 129 -23.54 -0.08 -12.20
C ASN A 129 -23.59 -1.10 -13.36
N LYS A 130 -22.43 -1.46 -13.91
CA LYS A 130 -22.33 -2.38 -15.06
C LYS A 130 -22.31 -3.86 -14.66
N VAL A 131 -22.18 -4.14 -13.36
CA VAL A 131 -21.94 -5.49 -12.82
C VAL A 131 -22.90 -5.84 -11.68
N GLY A 132 -23.86 -4.97 -11.40
CA GLY A 132 -24.88 -5.11 -10.36
C GLY A 132 -26.06 -4.17 -10.62
N MET A 133 -27.12 -4.29 -9.81
CA MET A 133 -28.39 -3.63 -10.09
C MET A 133 -28.50 -2.20 -9.53
N ALA A 134 -27.91 -1.93 -8.36
CA ALA A 134 -28.05 -0.65 -7.69
C ALA A 134 -27.04 0.37 -8.26
N PRO A 135 -27.48 1.47 -8.90
CA PRO A 135 -26.58 2.50 -9.36
C PRO A 135 -25.99 3.27 -8.16
N GLY A 136 -24.81 3.83 -8.35
CA GLY A 136 -24.29 4.85 -7.46
C GLY A 136 -24.91 6.21 -7.77
N MET A 137 -24.67 7.18 -6.90
CA MET A 137 -25.22 8.54 -7.03
C MET A 137 -24.17 9.55 -6.58
N LEU A 138 -24.08 10.67 -7.29
CA LEU A 138 -23.32 11.85 -6.87
C LEU A 138 -24.26 13.05 -6.79
N VAL A 139 -24.32 13.69 -5.64
CA VAL A 139 -25.11 14.89 -5.37
C VAL A 139 -24.19 16.04 -5.04
N ASP A 140 -24.29 17.14 -5.78
CA ASP A 140 -23.70 18.41 -5.39
C ASP A 140 -24.67 19.12 -4.40
N TYR A 141 -24.19 19.43 -3.19
CA TYR A 141 -24.97 20.00 -2.07
C TYR A 141 -24.14 21.03 -1.30
N ASN A 142 -24.54 22.32 -1.31
CA ASN A 142 -23.86 23.42 -0.61
C ASN A 142 -22.33 23.42 -0.85
N ASP A 143 -21.91 23.42 -2.12
CA ASP A 143 -20.51 23.35 -2.56
C ASP A 143 -19.74 22.08 -2.16
N LYS A 144 -20.44 21.07 -1.62
CA LYS A 144 -19.89 19.76 -1.23
C LYS A 144 -20.37 18.66 -2.17
N LYS A 145 -19.60 17.58 -2.24
CA LYS A 145 -19.96 16.36 -2.98
C LYS A 145 -20.44 15.28 -2.04
N VAL A 146 -21.64 14.75 -2.25
CA VAL A 146 -22.18 13.59 -1.53
C VAL A 146 -22.28 12.42 -2.48
N VAL A 147 -21.55 11.34 -2.20
CA VAL A 147 -21.45 10.18 -3.08
C VAL A 147 -22.02 8.96 -2.38
N LEU A 148 -22.84 8.18 -3.08
CA LEU A 148 -23.33 6.89 -2.62
C LEU A 148 -22.85 5.81 -3.59
N LEU A 149 -22.11 4.83 -3.07
CA LEU A 149 -21.58 3.70 -3.81
C LEU A 149 -22.11 2.37 -3.26
N PRO A 150 -22.19 1.31 -4.08
CA PRO A 150 -22.58 -0.01 -3.60
C PRO A 150 -21.58 -0.57 -2.57
N GLY A 151 -22.03 -1.55 -1.78
CA GLY A 151 -21.21 -2.24 -0.77
C GLY A 151 -20.27 -3.30 -1.36
N PRO A 152 -20.73 -4.20 -2.26
CA PRO A 152 -19.87 -5.23 -2.81
C PRO A 152 -18.64 -4.64 -3.55
N PRO A 153 -17.40 -5.03 -3.20
CA PRO A 153 -16.19 -4.48 -3.84
C PRO A 153 -16.15 -4.66 -5.36
N LYS A 154 -16.71 -5.78 -5.86
CA LYS A 154 -16.80 -6.07 -7.30
C LYS A 154 -17.65 -5.05 -8.07
N GLU A 155 -18.61 -4.41 -7.41
CA GLU A 155 -19.45 -3.35 -7.98
C GLU A 155 -18.86 -1.97 -7.69
N MET A 156 -18.42 -1.75 -6.43
CA MET A 156 -17.93 -0.46 -5.95
C MET A 156 -16.66 -0.02 -6.68
N GLN A 157 -15.65 -0.89 -6.79
CA GLN A 157 -14.35 -0.53 -7.36
C GLN A 157 -14.43 -0.05 -8.81
N PRO A 158 -15.06 -0.80 -9.75
CA PRO A 158 -15.17 -0.32 -11.13
C PRO A 158 -16.03 0.94 -11.24
N MET A 159 -17.08 1.08 -10.43
CA MET A 159 -17.91 2.28 -10.42
C MET A 159 -17.13 3.50 -9.92
N ALA A 160 -16.42 3.36 -8.79
CA ALA A 160 -15.60 4.42 -8.23
C ALA A 160 -14.51 4.86 -9.22
N LYS A 161 -13.84 3.91 -9.87
CA LYS A 161 -12.78 4.22 -10.83
C LYS A 161 -13.29 4.85 -12.13
N ASN A 162 -14.34 4.29 -12.72
CA ASN A 162 -14.72 4.62 -14.09
C ASN A 162 -15.83 5.67 -14.18
N GLU A 163 -16.75 5.67 -13.21
CA GLU A 163 -17.94 6.54 -13.22
C GLU A 163 -17.78 7.70 -12.24
N LEU A 164 -17.23 7.47 -11.03
CA LEU A 164 -17.09 8.52 -10.01
C LEU A 164 -15.86 9.41 -10.24
N LEU A 165 -14.69 8.81 -10.48
CA LEU A 165 -13.41 9.51 -10.54
C LEU A 165 -13.40 10.72 -11.50
N PRO A 166 -14.04 10.68 -12.69
CA PRO A 166 -14.11 11.83 -13.59
C PRO A 166 -14.69 13.11 -12.96
N TYR A 167 -15.52 12.99 -11.91
CA TYR A 167 -16.11 14.15 -11.21
C TYR A 167 -15.22 14.75 -10.12
N PHE A 168 -14.09 14.10 -9.82
CA PHE A 168 -13.08 14.54 -8.86
C PHE A 168 -11.77 14.95 -9.55
N LEU A 169 -11.61 14.62 -10.84
CA LEU A 169 -10.52 15.14 -11.64
C LEU A 169 -10.81 16.60 -11.99
N ASP A 170 -10.03 17.53 -11.41
CA ASP A 170 -9.86 18.85 -12.00
C ASP A 170 -9.16 18.63 -13.35
N GLY A 171 -9.89 18.75 -14.46
CA GLY A 171 -9.47 18.34 -15.81
C GLY A 171 -8.16 18.94 -16.35
N GLU A 172 -7.46 19.77 -15.58
CA GLU A 172 -6.18 20.41 -15.93
C GLU A 172 -5.04 20.08 -14.98
N LYS A 173 -5.27 19.29 -13.91
CA LYS A 173 -4.26 18.99 -12.89
C LYS A 173 -3.85 17.52 -12.92
N SER A 174 -2.61 17.28 -13.31
CA SER A 174 -1.91 16.01 -13.16
C SER A 174 -1.43 15.84 -11.72
N ILE A 175 -1.53 14.63 -11.20
CA ILE A 175 -1.00 14.27 -9.89
C ILE A 175 -0.01 13.13 -10.05
N TYR A 176 1.11 13.26 -9.37
CA TYR A 176 2.17 12.25 -9.38
C TYR A 176 2.69 12.05 -7.98
N SER A 177 2.79 10.78 -7.58
CA SER A 177 3.44 10.38 -6.33
C SER A 177 4.70 9.59 -6.62
N GLU A 178 5.74 9.82 -5.81
CA GLU A 178 6.93 8.97 -5.73
C GLU A 178 7.09 8.50 -4.29
N SER A 179 7.24 7.19 -4.08
CA SER A 179 7.46 6.63 -2.74
C SER A 179 8.93 6.32 -2.53
N LEU A 180 9.64 7.12 -1.74
CA LEU A 180 11.04 6.88 -1.39
C LEU A 180 11.12 5.79 -0.31
N ARG A 181 12.01 4.81 -0.50
CA ARG A 181 12.13 3.65 0.38
C ARG A 181 13.43 3.70 1.19
N PHE A 182 13.30 3.57 2.51
CA PHE A 182 14.41 3.61 3.46
C PHE A 182 14.42 2.38 4.33
N ALA A 183 15.61 1.89 4.64
CA ALA A 183 15.78 0.73 5.51
C ALA A 183 16.97 0.91 6.46
N GLY A 184 16.87 0.30 7.64
CA GLY A 184 17.87 0.47 8.70
C GLY A 184 17.73 1.75 9.53
N ILE A 185 16.63 2.50 9.36
CA ILE A 185 16.24 3.66 10.18
C ILE A 185 14.85 3.43 10.77
N GLY A 186 14.64 3.87 12.01
CA GLY A 186 13.34 3.78 12.70
C GLY A 186 12.43 4.97 12.42
N GLU A 187 11.11 4.77 12.51
CA GLU A 187 10.07 5.76 12.20
C GLU A 187 10.26 7.08 12.97
N SER A 188 10.41 7.03 14.30
CA SER A 188 10.58 8.24 15.11
C SER A 188 11.79 9.07 14.71
N ARG A 189 12.86 8.43 14.21
CA ARG A 189 14.03 9.15 13.72
C ARG A 189 13.76 9.79 12.36
N VAL A 190 13.10 9.08 11.44
CA VAL A 190 12.69 9.68 10.15
C VAL A 190 11.80 10.89 10.38
N GLU A 191 10.81 10.79 11.27
CA GLU A 191 9.92 11.90 11.59
C GLU A 191 10.69 13.08 12.19
N THR A 192 11.57 12.84 13.17
CA THR A 192 12.38 13.90 13.80
C THR A 192 13.26 14.63 12.78
N GLU A 193 13.91 13.90 11.86
CA GLU A 193 14.84 14.46 10.88
C GLU A 193 14.14 15.23 9.75
N LEU A 194 12.84 15.03 9.57
CA LEU A 194 12.04 15.61 8.47
C LEU A 194 10.92 16.52 8.97
N MET A 195 10.77 16.71 10.29
CA MET A 195 9.65 17.43 10.89
C MET A 195 9.52 18.86 10.34
N ASP A 196 10.63 19.58 10.17
CA ASP A 196 10.63 20.91 9.56
C ASP A 196 10.16 20.91 8.11
N LEU A 197 10.49 19.88 7.32
CA LEU A 197 10.00 19.75 5.95
C LEU A 197 8.51 19.42 5.90
N ILE A 198 8.05 18.59 6.84
CA ILE A 198 6.65 18.18 6.96
C ILE A 198 5.80 19.37 7.44
N ASP A 199 6.25 20.14 8.42
CA ASP A 199 5.52 21.28 8.98
C ASP A 199 5.40 22.44 7.98
N ASN A 200 6.40 22.62 7.11
CA ASN A 200 6.43 23.68 6.10
C ASN A 200 6.03 23.19 4.69
N GLN A 201 5.49 21.97 4.57
CA GLN A 201 5.11 21.43 3.28
C GLN A 201 3.91 22.16 2.69
N SER A 202 3.82 22.16 1.36
CA SER A 202 2.62 22.58 0.64
C SER A 202 2.41 21.68 -0.56
N ASN A 203 3.06 21.99 -1.67
CA ASN A 203 3.12 21.17 -2.86
C ASN A 203 4.58 21.04 -3.31
N PRO A 204 5.20 19.85 -3.25
CA PRO A 204 4.59 18.55 -2.95
C PRO A 204 4.26 18.34 -1.46
N THR A 205 3.36 17.40 -1.19
CA THR A 205 3.14 16.86 0.16
C THR A 205 4.12 15.73 0.47
N ILE A 206 4.48 15.61 1.74
CA ILE A 206 5.42 14.64 2.33
C ILE A 206 4.65 13.84 3.37
N ALA A 207 4.49 12.54 3.13
CA ALA A 207 3.82 11.62 4.04
C ALA A 207 4.74 10.45 4.41
N PRO A 208 5.27 10.42 5.66
CA PRO A 208 5.90 9.22 6.20
C PRO A 208 4.84 8.11 6.35
N LEU A 209 5.14 6.93 5.80
CA LEU A 209 4.32 5.74 5.88
C LEU A 209 5.12 4.64 6.58
N ALA A 210 4.61 4.22 7.73
CA ALA A 210 5.13 3.13 8.53
C ALA A 210 5.01 1.78 7.79
N GLY A 211 6.08 0.98 7.87
CA GLY A 211 6.15 -0.37 7.30
C GLY A 211 6.88 -1.31 8.25
N SER A 212 6.77 -2.61 8.01
CA SER A 212 7.47 -3.61 8.81
C SER A 212 8.99 -3.61 8.51
N HIS A 213 9.76 -2.83 9.27
CA HIS A 213 11.24 -2.68 9.20
C HIS A 213 11.77 -1.82 8.03
N GLU A 214 10.86 -1.20 7.28
CA GLU A 214 11.14 -0.26 6.21
C GLU A 214 10.30 0.99 6.49
N VAL A 215 10.89 2.17 6.25
CA VAL A 215 10.16 3.43 6.31
C VAL A 215 10.00 3.93 4.89
N ASN A 216 8.78 4.29 4.53
CA ASN A 216 8.47 4.81 3.21
C ASN A 216 8.11 6.29 3.35
N ILE A 217 8.59 7.13 2.45
CA ILE A 217 8.20 8.54 2.41
C ILE A 217 7.54 8.78 1.06
N ARG A 218 6.23 9.01 1.07
CA ARG A 218 5.47 9.33 -0.14
C ARG A 218 5.52 10.83 -0.38
N LEU A 219 6.10 11.21 -1.51
CA LEU A 219 6.06 12.57 -2.04
C LEU A 219 4.94 12.64 -3.07
N THR A 220 4.03 13.62 -2.97
CA THR A 220 2.94 13.79 -3.93
C THR A 220 2.85 15.23 -4.40
N ALA A 221 3.00 15.44 -5.70
CA ALA A 221 2.84 16.75 -6.32
C ALA A 221 1.56 16.80 -7.16
N ASN A 222 1.00 18.01 -7.23
CA ASN A 222 -0.13 18.36 -8.10
C ASN A 222 0.28 19.54 -8.98
N ALA A 223 0.21 19.39 -10.30
CA ALA A 223 0.59 20.43 -11.28
C ALA A 223 -0.14 20.23 -12.61
N HIS A 224 0.12 21.03 -13.65
CA HIS A 224 -0.61 20.89 -14.92
C HIS A 224 -0.17 19.67 -15.73
N SER A 225 1.02 19.15 -15.47
CA SER A 225 1.57 17.98 -16.13
C SER A 225 2.34 17.07 -15.17
N LYS A 226 2.45 15.78 -15.51
CA LYS A 226 3.32 14.84 -14.78
C LYS A 226 4.77 15.33 -14.72
N ALA A 227 5.27 15.96 -15.78
CA ALA A 227 6.63 16.48 -15.83
C ALA A 227 6.85 17.60 -14.79
N GLU A 228 5.89 18.52 -14.66
CA GLU A 228 5.93 19.54 -13.60
C GLU A 228 5.85 18.92 -12.21
N CYS A 229 5.02 17.89 -12.01
CA CYS A 229 4.95 17.21 -10.72
C CYS A 229 6.29 16.58 -10.33
N VAL A 230 6.97 15.93 -11.28
CA VAL A 230 8.32 15.38 -11.07
C VAL A 230 9.32 16.50 -10.74
N ALA A 231 9.24 17.64 -11.44
CA ALA A 231 10.09 18.79 -11.17
C ALA A 231 9.86 19.40 -9.78
N LEU A 232 8.63 19.40 -9.28
CA LEU A 232 8.29 19.82 -7.91
C LEU A 232 8.78 18.84 -6.85
N ILE A 233 8.74 17.54 -7.13
CA ILE A 233 9.22 16.48 -6.22
C ILE A 233 10.74 16.47 -6.10
N ALA A 234 11.46 16.71 -7.20
CA ALA A 234 12.91 16.61 -7.28
C ALA A 234 13.69 17.36 -6.16
N PRO A 235 13.44 18.66 -5.87
CA PRO A 235 14.19 19.37 -4.83
C PRO A 235 13.92 18.82 -3.43
N ILE A 236 12.67 18.46 -3.12
CA ILE A 236 12.29 17.89 -1.82
C ILE A 236 12.90 16.50 -1.65
N LYS A 237 12.86 15.68 -2.70
CA LYS A 237 13.54 14.38 -2.73
C LYS A 237 15.04 14.55 -2.45
N GLN A 238 15.70 15.50 -3.11
CA GLN A 238 17.13 15.71 -2.90
C GLN A 238 17.44 16.10 -1.46
N GLU A 239 16.63 16.97 -0.85
CA GLU A 239 16.81 17.36 0.55
C GLU A 239 16.62 16.17 1.51
N ILE A 240 15.59 15.34 1.28
CA ILE A 240 15.40 14.11 2.06
C ILE A 240 16.61 13.16 1.89
N LEU A 241 17.13 13.01 0.67
CA LEU A 241 18.31 12.18 0.41
C LEU A 241 19.58 12.78 1.02
N ASN A 242 19.71 14.10 1.13
CA ASN A 242 20.84 14.72 1.83
C ASN A 242 20.84 14.36 3.33
N ARG A 243 19.66 14.25 3.95
CA ARG A 243 19.51 13.92 5.38
C ARG A 243 19.53 12.42 5.66
N LEU A 244 18.89 11.61 4.81
CA LEU A 244 18.59 10.20 5.04
C LEU A 244 19.12 9.26 3.93
N GLY A 245 19.92 9.75 2.99
CA GLY A 245 20.36 9.00 1.80
C GLY A 245 21.17 7.73 2.10
N ASP A 246 21.84 7.68 3.25
CA ASP A 246 22.53 6.47 3.71
C ASP A 246 21.55 5.28 3.84
N TYR A 247 20.31 5.56 4.26
CA TYR A 247 19.25 4.56 4.46
C TYR A 247 18.41 4.30 3.21
N TYR A 248 18.50 5.17 2.20
CA TYR A 248 17.72 5.05 0.96
C TYR A 248 18.18 3.86 0.12
N TYR A 249 17.23 3.03 -0.35
CA TYR A 249 17.54 1.91 -1.24
C TYR A 249 16.77 1.93 -2.57
N GLY A 250 15.84 2.87 -2.75
CA GLY A 250 15.20 3.12 -4.04
C GLY A 250 13.80 3.70 -3.93
N SER A 251 13.06 3.75 -5.04
CA SER A 251 11.72 4.34 -5.11
C SER A 251 10.64 3.36 -5.59
N ASN A 252 9.39 3.65 -5.22
CA ASN A 252 8.16 2.97 -5.63
C ASN A 252 8.14 1.50 -5.19
N GLU A 253 8.02 0.54 -6.11
CA GLU A 253 7.85 -0.88 -5.77
C GLU A 253 9.18 -1.65 -5.69
N ILE A 254 10.32 -0.96 -5.72
CA ILE A 254 11.64 -1.61 -5.62
C ILE A 254 11.78 -2.32 -4.29
N THR A 255 12.24 -3.58 -4.35
CA THR A 255 12.51 -4.38 -3.15
C THR A 255 13.97 -4.23 -2.71
N LEU A 256 14.29 -4.57 -1.46
CA LEU A 256 15.67 -4.61 -0.99
C LEU A 256 16.55 -5.57 -1.82
N ALA A 257 16.00 -6.70 -2.26
CA ALA A 257 16.69 -7.68 -3.08
C ALA A 257 17.00 -7.11 -4.47
N GLU A 258 16.02 -6.49 -5.12
CA GLU A 258 16.19 -5.80 -6.39
C GLU A 258 17.24 -4.68 -6.29
N ALA A 259 17.11 -3.82 -5.28
CA ALA A 259 18.04 -2.72 -5.04
C ALA A 259 19.49 -3.20 -4.85
N PHE A 260 19.68 -4.31 -4.14
CA PHE A 260 21.00 -4.92 -3.96
C PHE A 260 21.54 -5.48 -5.28
N MET A 261 20.71 -6.23 -6.02
CA MET A 261 21.11 -6.84 -7.30
C MET A 261 21.44 -5.79 -8.38
N GLN A 262 20.80 -4.62 -8.35
CA GLN A 262 21.12 -3.51 -9.27
C GLN A 262 22.44 -2.80 -8.93
N GLN A 263 22.94 -2.89 -7.69
CA GLN A 263 24.14 -2.17 -7.24
C GLN A 263 25.38 -3.06 -7.16
N ILE A 264 25.23 -4.38 -7.00
CA ILE A 264 26.36 -5.30 -6.98
C ILE A 264 26.98 -5.41 -8.38
N THR A 265 28.30 -5.27 -8.47
CA THR A 265 29.06 -5.37 -9.74
C THR A 265 29.98 -6.59 -9.80
N HIS A 266 30.00 -7.39 -8.73
CA HIS A 266 30.91 -8.52 -8.57
C HIS A 266 30.14 -9.81 -8.39
N SER A 267 30.66 -10.90 -8.94
CA SER A 267 30.06 -12.22 -8.73
C SER A 267 30.14 -12.61 -7.26
N PHE A 268 29.06 -13.19 -6.74
CA PHE A 268 28.96 -13.61 -5.35
C PHE A 268 28.16 -14.90 -5.17
N ALA A 269 28.41 -15.58 -4.06
CA ALA A 269 27.66 -16.77 -3.65
C ALA A 269 27.35 -16.71 -2.16
N LEU A 270 26.28 -17.39 -1.76
CA LEU A 270 25.74 -17.35 -0.41
C LEU A 270 26.02 -18.66 0.33
N TYR A 271 26.45 -18.59 1.58
CA TYR A 271 26.34 -19.67 2.56
C TYR A 271 25.20 -19.32 3.50
N ASP A 272 24.13 -20.10 3.52
CA ASP A 272 22.93 -19.76 4.27
C ASP A 272 22.65 -20.77 5.39
N GLY A 273 22.92 -20.35 6.63
CA GLY A 273 22.59 -21.10 7.84
C GLY A 273 21.38 -20.59 8.61
N VAL A 274 20.59 -19.66 8.04
CA VAL A 274 19.51 -19.00 8.78
C VAL A 274 18.20 -18.94 8.01
N THR A 275 18.24 -18.58 6.73
CA THR A 275 17.05 -18.34 5.91
C THR A 275 16.65 -19.54 5.06
N GLU A 276 17.45 -20.61 5.06
CA GLU A 276 17.20 -21.86 4.33
C GLU A 276 16.90 -21.65 2.84
N GLY A 277 17.61 -20.71 2.21
CA GLY A 277 17.48 -20.40 0.79
C GLY A 277 16.47 -19.32 0.45
N LEU A 278 15.70 -18.79 1.43
CA LEU A 278 14.77 -17.70 1.18
C LEU A 278 15.48 -16.44 0.66
N LEU A 279 16.63 -16.08 1.24
CA LEU A 279 17.45 -14.97 0.77
C LEU A 279 17.91 -15.16 -0.68
N TYR A 280 18.35 -16.37 -1.03
CA TYR A 280 18.75 -16.71 -2.40
C TYR A 280 17.56 -16.60 -3.36
N SER A 281 16.40 -17.14 -2.97
CA SER A 281 15.19 -17.08 -3.79
C SER A 281 14.79 -15.63 -4.10
N GLN A 282 14.78 -14.76 -3.10
CA GLN A 282 14.44 -13.35 -3.26
C GLN A 282 15.41 -12.60 -4.21
N MET A 283 16.72 -12.88 -4.12
CA MET A 283 17.70 -12.27 -5.00
C MET A 283 17.67 -12.84 -6.43
N SER A 284 17.35 -14.13 -6.57
CA SER A 284 17.37 -14.83 -7.86
C SER A 284 16.36 -14.28 -8.85
N ASP A 285 15.22 -13.76 -8.36
CA ASP A 285 14.20 -13.11 -9.18
C ASP A 285 14.76 -11.91 -9.99
N TYR A 286 15.88 -11.34 -9.53
CA TYR A 286 16.52 -10.15 -10.12
C TYR A 286 17.94 -10.42 -10.65
N ASN A 287 18.35 -11.68 -10.80
CA ASN A 287 19.71 -12.06 -11.18
C ASN A 287 19.99 -11.99 -12.70
N CYS A 288 19.67 -10.87 -13.34
CA CYS A 288 19.80 -10.70 -14.79
C CYS A 288 21.27 -10.79 -15.27
N ASP A 289 22.19 -10.20 -14.52
CA ASP A 289 23.63 -10.17 -14.86
C ASP A 289 24.37 -11.44 -14.43
N GLN A 290 23.64 -12.45 -13.93
CA GLN A 290 24.19 -13.71 -13.42
C GLN A 290 25.27 -13.50 -12.35
N LEU A 291 25.19 -12.43 -11.55
CA LEU A 291 26.19 -12.16 -10.51
C LEU A 291 26.01 -13.06 -9.28
N LEU A 292 24.78 -13.48 -8.96
CA LEU A 292 24.54 -14.50 -7.95
C LEU A 292 24.76 -15.89 -8.55
N GLN A 293 25.86 -16.54 -8.17
CA GLN A 293 26.32 -17.81 -8.76
C GLN A 293 25.78 -19.06 -8.03
N GLY A 294 25.31 -18.91 -6.79
CA GLY A 294 24.71 -20.03 -6.06
C GLY A 294 24.57 -19.81 -4.57
N VAL A 295 23.99 -20.82 -3.91
CA VAL A 295 23.84 -20.90 -2.45
C VAL A 295 24.20 -22.29 -1.94
N LEU A 296 24.96 -22.34 -0.85
CA LEU A 296 25.16 -23.54 -0.04
C LEU A 296 24.37 -23.41 1.26
N ILE A 297 23.39 -24.29 1.45
CA ILE A 297 22.64 -24.36 2.70
C ILE A 297 23.50 -25.01 3.77
N HIS A 298 23.47 -24.45 4.98
CA HIS A 298 24.26 -24.94 6.09
C HIS A 298 23.97 -26.41 6.40
N ALA A 299 25.04 -27.15 6.65
CA ALA A 299 24.99 -28.49 7.19
C ALA A 299 26.17 -28.70 8.16
N PRO A 300 26.01 -29.51 9.23
CA PRO A 300 27.02 -29.65 10.28
C PRO A 300 28.40 -30.11 9.79
N GLN A 301 28.47 -30.84 8.67
CA GLN A 301 29.73 -31.30 8.09
C GLN A 301 30.60 -30.18 7.50
N PHE A 302 30.05 -29.01 7.22
CA PHE A 302 30.78 -27.92 6.56
C PHE A 302 31.49 -26.98 7.53
N ILE A 303 30.99 -26.87 8.77
CA ILE A 303 31.48 -25.91 9.77
C ILE A 303 31.57 -26.59 11.12
N ASP A 304 32.76 -26.50 11.73
CA ASP A 304 32.99 -26.94 13.10
C ASP A 304 32.36 -25.94 14.09
N SER A 305 31.30 -26.36 14.77
CA SER A 305 30.53 -25.53 15.71
C SER A 305 31.30 -25.20 17.00
N THR A 306 32.42 -25.87 17.27
CA THR A 306 33.28 -25.59 18.43
C THR A 306 34.17 -24.36 18.24
N LYS A 307 34.35 -23.92 16.98
CA LYS A 307 35.17 -22.76 16.63
C LYS A 307 34.47 -21.44 16.89
N SER A 308 35.25 -20.35 16.96
CA SER A 308 34.69 -19.01 17.09
C SER A 308 33.83 -18.63 15.88
N ILE A 309 32.83 -17.77 16.08
CA ILE A 309 31.94 -17.34 14.98
C ILE A 309 32.72 -16.71 13.81
N THR A 310 33.82 -16.00 14.09
CA THR A 310 34.72 -15.44 13.08
C THR A 310 35.37 -16.52 12.22
N GLU A 311 35.87 -17.60 12.82
CA GLU A 311 36.43 -18.73 12.09
C GLU A 311 35.37 -19.45 11.27
N GLN A 312 34.17 -19.65 11.84
CA GLN A 312 33.05 -20.25 11.14
C GLN A 312 32.66 -19.43 9.90
N LEU A 313 32.55 -18.11 10.01
CA LEU A 313 32.27 -17.21 8.89
C LEU A 313 33.39 -17.23 7.85
N THR A 314 34.65 -17.25 8.28
CA THR A 314 35.81 -17.34 7.37
C THR A 314 35.74 -18.63 6.54
N VAL A 315 35.47 -19.76 7.18
CA VAL A 315 35.33 -21.06 6.51
C VAL A 315 34.13 -21.04 5.56
N ALA A 316 32.95 -20.61 6.04
CA ALA A 316 31.71 -20.57 5.26
C ALA A 316 31.84 -19.73 3.99
N THR A 317 32.33 -18.49 4.13
CA THR A 317 32.56 -17.57 3.00
C THR A 317 33.58 -18.12 2.01
N THR A 318 34.68 -18.71 2.51
CA THR A 318 35.71 -19.33 1.66
C THR A 318 35.17 -20.54 0.89
N ILE A 319 34.33 -21.37 1.51
CA ILE A 319 33.71 -22.53 0.86
C ILE A 319 32.90 -22.07 -0.36
N VAL A 320 31.98 -21.12 -0.18
CA VAL A 320 31.10 -20.68 -1.28
C VAL A 320 31.85 -19.89 -2.33
N GLN A 321 32.84 -19.08 -1.93
CA GLN A 321 33.69 -18.35 -2.89
C GLN A 321 34.44 -19.30 -3.82
N LYS A 322 35.01 -20.39 -3.28
CA LYS A 322 35.74 -21.39 -4.06
C LYS A 322 34.81 -22.31 -4.84
N LEU A 323 33.72 -22.78 -4.23
CA LEU A 323 32.78 -23.72 -4.82
C LEU A 323 32.12 -23.13 -6.08
N TYR A 324 31.73 -21.85 -6.02
CA TYR A 324 31.05 -21.16 -7.11
C TYR A 324 31.96 -20.25 -7.94
N ASN A 325 33.27 -20.24 -7.66
CA ASN A 325 34.26 -19.40 -8.35
C ASN A 325 33.86 -17.91 -8.42
N THR A 326 33.50 -17.34 -7.27
CA THR A 326 33.01 -15.95 -7.17
C THR A 326 34.06 -14.99 -6.63
N GLN A 327 33.89 -13.70 -6.93
CA GLN A 327 34.73 -12.65 -6.34
C GLN A 327 34.42 -12.43 -4.86
N ILE A 328 33.15 -12.59 -4.47
CA ILE A 328 32.67 -12.38 -3.10
C ILE A 328 32.05 -13.67 -2.55
N GLY A 329 32.41 -14.03 -1.33
CA GLY A 329 31.71 -15.04 -0.54
C GLY A 329 30.91 -14.38 0.58
N VAL A 330 29.61 -14.62 0.65
CA VAL A 330 28.75 -14.11 1.72
C VAL A 330 28.28 -15.27 2.58
N ALA A 331 28.38 -15.18 3.90
CA ALA A 331 27.88 -16.19 4.83
C ALA A 331 26.93 -15.57 5.85
N VAL A 332 25.77 -16.21 6.05
CA VAL A 332 24.78 -15.81 7.06
C VAL A 332 24.69 -16.95 8.07
N LEU A 333 25.18 -16.72 9.28
CA LEU A 333 25.20 -17.70 10.37
C LEU A 333 24.50 -17.14 11.60
N ARG A 334 23.96 -18.04 12.43
CA ARG A 334 23.37 -17.67 13.72
C ARG A 334 24.24 -18.20 14.85
N HIS A 335 24.48 -17.35 15.85
CA HIS A 335 25.05 -17.76 17.12
C HIS A 335 24.27 -17.11 18.25
N GLN A 336 23.65 -17.94 19.10
CA GLN A 336 22.75 -17.53 20.17
C GLN A 336 21.57 -16.68 19.63
N ASN A 337 21.45 -15.43 20.09
CA ASN A 337 20.39 -14.48 19.73
C ASN A 337 20.84 -13.47 18.66
N LYS A 338 21.96 -13.73 17.98
CA LYS A 338 22.51 -12.88 16.93
C LYS A 338 22.66 -13.63 15.62
N VAL A 339 22.37 -12.93 14.54
CA VAL A 339 22.76 -13.33 13.18
C VAL A 339 24.00 -12.53 12.80
N TYR A 340 24.96 -13.22 12.21
CA TYR A 340 26.22 -12.69 11.72
C TYR A 340 26.27 -12.83 10.21
N ILE A 341 26.79 -11.80 9.56
CA ILE A 341 27.00 -11.75 8.12
C ILE A 341 28.50 -11.60 7.90
N GLY A 342 29.11 -12.59 7.28
CA GLY A 342 30.50 -12.53 6.82
C GLY A 342 30.54 -12.22 5.34
N ILE A 343 31.36 -11.25 4.93
CA ILE A 343 31.56 -10.88 3.54
C ILE A 343 33.06 -10.96 3.25
N LEU A 344 33.46 -11.94 2.44
CA LEU A 344 34.84 -12.17 2.06
C LEU A 344 35.09 -11.63 0.66
N LYS A 345 35.98 -10.64 0.54
CA LYS A 345 36.47 -10.06 -0.73
C LYS A 345 37.97 -9.84 -0.62
N ASN A 346 38.75 -10.21 -1.63
CA ASN A 346 40.21 -10.02 -1.65
C ASN A 346 40.94 -10.53 -0.38
N GLN A 347 40.54 -11.70 0.14
CA GLN A 347 41.06 -12.29 1.37
C GLN A 347 40.81 -11.49 2.66
N GLN A 348 40.01 -10.42 2.60
CA GLN A 348 39.58 -9.65 3.75
C GLN A 348 38.14 -10.01 4.11
N LEU A 349 37.93 -10.37 5.37
CA LEU A 349 36.61 -10.69 5.91
C LEU A 349 36.03 -9.47 6.62
N HIS A 350 34.93 -8.95 6.12
CA HIS A 350 34.07 -7.99 6.82
C HIS A 350 32.98 -8.74 7.59
N ILE A 351 32.70 -8.33 8.83
CA ILE A 351 31.68 -8.97 9.67
C ILE A 351 30.68 -7.93 10.16
N GLU A 352 29.41 -8.18 9.90
CA GLU A 352 28.27 -7.45 10.44
C GLU A 352 27.45 -8.38 11.36
N SER A 353 26.70 -7.81 12.31
CA SER A 353 25.77 -8.60 13.12
C SER A 353 24.55 -7.81 13.56
N PHE A 354 23.46 -8.50 13.84
CA PHE A 354 22.26 -7.92 14.41
C PHE A 354 21.55 -8.91 15.34
N ASN A 355 20.79 -8.37 16.30
CA ASN A 355 20.01 -9.17 17.24
C ASN A 355 18.70 -9.63 16.58
N VAL A 356 18.25 -10.83 16.92
CA VAL A 356 16.98 -11.38 16.41
C VAL A 356 16.16 -11.95 17.56
N ALA A 357 14.84 -11.80 17.48
CA ALA A 357 13.91 -12.40 18.44
C ALA A 357 13.98 -13.94 18.39
N THR A 358 13.72 -14.60 19.51
CA THR A 358 13.93 -16.04 19.72
C THR A 358 12.98 -16.95 18.93
N GLN A 359 11.87 -16.43 18.39
CA GLN A 359 10.88 -17.23 17.63
C GLN A 359 11.38 -17.56 16.21
N GLN A 360 11.42 -18.85 15.85
CA GLN A 360 11.94 -19.33 14.56
C GLN A 360 11.18 -18.80 13.33
N VAL A 361 9.85 -18.64 13.41
CA VAL A 361 9.02 -18.11 12.30
C VAL A 361 9.37 -16.66 12.00
N THR A 362 9.59 -15.87 13.04
CA THR A 362 10.02 -14.47 12.96
C THR A 362 11.45 -14.36 12.44
N LEU A 363 12.32 -15.32 12.78
CA LEU A 363 13.69 -15.39 12.31
C LEU A 363 13.75 -15.56 10.79
N LYS A 364 13.01 -16.53 10.23
CA LYS A 364 13.03 -16.80 8.78
C LYS A 364 12.43 -15.66 7.95
N SER A 365 11.37 -15.04 8.43
CA SER A 365 10.67 -13.96 7.72
C SER A 365 11.39 -12.61 7.79
N ARG A 366 12.13 -12.31 8.87
CA ARG A 366 12.77 -10.99 9.07
C ARG A 366 14.25 -10.93 8.72
N THR A 367 14.95 -12.06 8.80
CA THR A 367 16.40 -12.12 8.55
C THR A 367 16.79 -11.66 7.14
N PRO A 368 16.08 -12.06 6.06
CA PRO A 368 16.49 -11.66 4.70
C PRO A 368 16.60 -10.15 4.52
N ASN A 369 15.58 -9.38 4.95
CA ASN A 369 15.61 -7.92 4.83
C ASN A 369 16.76 -7.31 5.65
N GLN A 370 17.00 -7.78 6.88
CA GLN A 370 18.12 -7.29 7.71
C GLN A 370 19.48 -7.60 7.07
N VAL A 371 19.64 -8.77 6.45
CA VAL A 371 20.85 -9.12 5.71
C VAL A 371 21.01 -8.21 4.50
N LEU A 372 19.97 -8.02 3.69
CA LEU A 372 19.99 -7.14 2.51
C LEU A 372 20.34 -5.70 2.86
N ILE A 373 19.81 -5.15 3.96
CA ILE A 373 20.14 -3.80 4.45
C ILE A 373 21.64 -3.66 4.70
N ARG A 374 22.24 -4.65 5.37
CA ARG A 374 23.68 -4.63 5.69
C ARG A 374 24.54 -4.86 4.45
N LEU A 375 24.11 -5.73 3.54
CA LEU A 375 24.78 -5.94 2.27
C LEU A 375 24.76 -4.68 1.39
N LEU A 376 23.62 -3.98 1.30
CA LEU A 376 23.50 -2.67 0.63
C LEU A 376 24.43 -1.64 1.27
N THR A 377 24.46 -1.57 2.60
CA THR A 377 25.35 -0.66 3.34
C THR A 377 26.83 -0.96 3.03
N TYR A 378 27.19 -2.23 2.90
CA TYR A 378 28.54 -2.66 2.56
C TYR A 378 28.92 -2.28 1.12
N ILE A 379 28.05 -2.52 0.13
CA ILE A 379 28.35 -2.19 -1.26
C ILE A 379 28.48 -0.68 -1.48
N LYS A 380 27.69 0.15 -0.80
CA LYS A 380 27.84 1.61 -0.87
C LYS A 380 29.22 2.12 -0.42
N LYS A 381 30.00 1.30 0.29
CA LYS A 381 31.36 1.61 0.77
C LYS A 381 32.47 0.97 -0.07
N LEU A 382 32.13 0.06 -0.99
CA LEU A 382 33.07 -0.54 -1.94
C LEU A 382 33.43 0.46 -3.05
#